data_AF-A0A5E4QKX9-F1
#
_entry.id   AF-A0A5E4QKX9-F1
#
_cell.length_a   1.000
_cell.length_b   1.000
_cell.length_c   1.000
_cell.angle_alpha   90.00
_cell.angle_beta   90.00
_cell.angle_gamma   90.00
#
_symmetry.space_group_name_H-M   'P 1'
#
loop_
_entity.id
_entity.type
_entity.pdbx_description
1 polymer ?
#
loop_
_entity_poly.entity_id
_entity_poly.type
_entity_poly.pdbx_seq_one_letter_code
_entity_poly.pdbx_strand_id
1 'polypeptide(L)' 'MNEHLTLKNKRLFRECREEAKRLKYKYVWVKNATILVRENDTSLSFAIRSTGDFTKFKNRGADRMEN' A
#
# COMPACT_ATOMS: atom_id res chain seq x y z
N MET A 1 21.42 8.99 2.16
CA MET A 1 20.19 9.71 2.57
C MET A 1 19.31 8.72 3.30
N ASN A 2 19.38 8.67 4.63
CA ASN A 2 18.65 7.69 5.42
C ASN A 2 17.31 8.31 5.81
N GLU A 3 16.28 8.12 4.99
CA GLU A 3 14.91 8.45 5.36
C GLU A 3 14.52 7.60 6.59
N HIS A 4 14.61 8.21 7.77
CA HIS A 4 14.18 7.61 9.01
C HIS A 4 12.66 7.62 9.08
N LEU A 5 12.04 6.59 8.51
CA LEU A 5 10.66 6.25 8.82
C LEU A 5 10.51 6.06 10.32
N THR A 6 9.52 6.72 10.90
CA THR A 6 9.14 6.49 12.31
C THR A 6 8.82 5.01 12.52
N LEU A 7 8.94 4.53 13.76
CA LEU A 7 8.61 3.13 14.09
C LEU A 7 7.20 2.75 13.63
N LYS A 8 6.25 3.69 13.75
CA LYS A 8 4.89 3.57 13.24
C LYS A 8 4.87 3.33 11.73
N ASN A 9 5.56 4.16 10.94
CA ASN A 9 5.55 4.01 9.49
C ASN A 9 6.31 2.76 9.03
N LYS A 10 7.33 2.29 9.77
CA LYS A 10 7.99 1.00 9.48
C LYS A 10 7.02 -0.18 9.65
N ARG A 11 6.23 -0.20 10.73
CA ARG A 11 5.18 -1.21 10.94
C ARG A 11 4.13 -1.13 9.84
N LEU A 12 3.61 0.07 9.59
CA LEU A 12 2.62 0.32 8.54
C LEU A 12 3.12 -0.13 7.15
N PHE A 13 4.39 0.11 6.81
CA PHE A 13 4.98 -0.31 5.55
C PHE A 13 5.05 -1.83 5.40
N ARG A 14 5.38 -2.55 6.47
CA ARG A 14 5.40 -4.02 6.48
C ARG A 14 4.01 -4.58 6.20
N GLU A 15 3.02 -4.18 7.00
CA GLU A 15 1.62 -4.61 6.83
C GLU A 15 1.09 -4.25 5.43
N CYS A 16 1.40 -3.04 4.97
CA CYS A 16 1.01 -2.57 3.64
C CYS A 16 1.58 -3.44 2.52
N ARG A 17 2.85 -3.88 2.61
CA ARG A 17 3.45 -4.77 1.60
C ARG A 17 2.80 -6.16 1.60
N GLU A 18 2.45 -6.69 2.75
CA GLU A 18 1.78 -8.00 2.84
C GLU A 18 0.41 -7.97 2.19
N GLU A 19 -0.39 -6.94 2.51
CA GLU A 19 -1.70 -6.72 1.89
C GLU A 19 -1.60 -6.47 0.38
N ALA A 20 -0.67 -5.61 -0.03
CA ALA A 20 -0.38 -5.35 -1.44
C ALA A 20 -0.03 -6.65 -2.19
N LYS A 21 0.79 -7.53 -1.59
CA LYS A 21 1.15 -8.83 -2.18
C LYS A 21 -0.09 -9.73 -2.31
N ARG A 22 -0.93 -9.82 -1.27
CA ARG A 22 -2.17 -10.61 -1.31
C ARG A 22 -3.11 -10.15 -2.42
N LEU A 23 -3.18 -8.84 -2.65
CA LEU A 23 -4.07 -8.21 -3.63
C LEU A 23 -3.40 -7.95 -4.98
N LYS A 24 -2.20 -8.49 -5.22
CA LYS A 24 -1.42 -8.38 -6.47
C LYS A 24 -1.10 -6.95 -6.93
N TYR A 25 -0.92 -6.02 -5.99
CA TYR A 25 -0.38 -4.70 -6.30
C TYR A 25 1.11 -4.80 -6.67
N LYS A 26 1.46 -4.26 -7.83
CA LYS A 26 2.81 -4.39 -8.40
C LYS A 26 3.85 -3.47 -7.74
N TYR A 27 3.43 -2.30 -7.26
CA TYR A 27 4.37 -1.28 -6.77
C TYR A 27 4.00 -0.79 -5.37
N VAL A 28 4.99 -0.82 -4.46
CA VAL A 28 4.92 -0.25 -3.12
C VAL A 28 6.24 0.44 -2.80
N TRP A 29 6.20 1.73 -2.48
CA TRP A 29 7.39 2.51 -2.18
C TRP A 29 7.11 3.58 -1.13
N VAL A 30 8.16 4.24 -0.66
CA VAL A 30 8.06 5.38 0.27
C VAL A 30 8.59 6.62 -0.42
N LYS A 31 7.88 7.74 -0.27
CA LYS A 31 8.32 9.06 -0.73
C LYS A 31 7.89 10.10 0.30
N ASN A 32 8.82 10.94 0.78
CA ASN A 32 8.53 11.96 1.80
C ASN A 32 7.84 11.38 3.04
N ALA A 33 8.38 10.28 3.58
CA ALA A 33 7.80 9.51 4.69
C ALA A 33 6.36 8.98 4.46
N THR A 34 5.82 9.10 3.25
CA THR A 34 4.48 8.61 2.87
C THR A 34 4.63 7.32 2.09
N ILE A 35 3.88 6.29 2.50
CA ILE A 35 3.84 5.02 1.80
C ILE A 35 2.89 5.16 0.61
N LEU A 36 3.37 4.83 -0.58
CA LEU A 36 2.62 4.88 -1.82
C LEU A 36 2.47 3.48 -2.39
N VAL A 37 1.27 3.18 -2.86
CA VAL A 37 0.91 1.89 -3.46
C VAL A 37 0.27 2.13 -4.81
N ARG A 38 0.64 1.31 -5.79
CA ARG A 38 0.07 1.35 -7.14
C ARG A 38 -0.10 -0.08 -7.67
N GLU A 39 -1.26 -0.33 -8.26
CA GLU A 39 -1.64 -1.66 -8.74
C GLU A 39 -0.80 -2.08 -9.95
N ASN A 40 -0.76 -1.22 -10.97
CA ASN A 40 -0.08 -1.44 -12.23
C ASN A 40 0.28 -0.09 -12.87
N ASP A 41 0.94 -0.11 -14.01
CA ASP A 41 1.46 1.08 -14.69
C ASP A 41 0.36 2.05 -15.16
N THR A 42 -0.84 1.54 -15.44
CA THR A 42 -2.00 2.34 -15.89
C THR A 42 -2.84 2.87 -14.73
N SER A 43 -2.71 2.30 -13.53
CA SER A 43 -3.46 2.70 -12.34
C SER A 43 -2.86 3.94 -11.66
N LEU A 44 -3.68 4.65 -10.90
CA LEU A 44 -3.20 5.71 -10.02
C LEU A 44 -2.51 5.13 -8.79
N SER A 45 -1.57 5.89 -8.23
CA SER A 45 -0.95 5.59 -6.93
C SER A 45 -1.75 6.20 -5.79
N PHE A 46 -1.81 5.52 -4.65
CA PHE A 46 -2.52 5.98 -3.45
C PHE A 46 -1.58 6.10 -2.27
N ALA A 47 -1.81 7.12 -1.44
CA ALA A 47 -1.06 7.34 -0.21
C ALA A 47 -1.72 6.60 0.95
N ILE A 48 -0.89 5.85 1.69
CA ILE A 48 -1.27 5.11 2.88
C ILE A 48 -0.71 5.86 4.09
N ARG A 49 -1.60 6.36 4.93
CA ARG A 49 -1.22 7.14 6.12
C ARG A 49 -1.55 6.40 7.41
N SER A 50 -2.49 5.47 7.35
CA SER A 50 -2.93 4.66 8.48
C SER A 50 -3.35 3.26 8.03
N THR A 51 -3.43 2.32 8.97
CA THR A 51 -3.95 0.97 8.72
C THR A 51 -5.40 0.99 8.23
N GLY A 52 -6.19 2.02 8.57
CA GLY A 52 -7.53 2.22 8.03
C GLY A 52 -7.55 2.37 6.49
N ASP A 53 -6.51 2.95 5.89
CA ASP A 53 -6.40 3.05 4.43
C ASP A 53 -6.29 1.66 3.76
N PHE A 54 -6.01 0.59 4.51
CA PHE A 54 -6.00 -0.78 4.00
C PHE A 54 -7.37 -1.22 3.45
N THR A 55 -8.46 -0.62 3.94
CA THR A 55 -9.80 -0.85 3.37
C THR A 55 -9.90 -0.44 1.89
N LYS A 56 -9.12 0.55 1.45
CA LYS A 56 -9.05 0.96 0.03
C LYS A 56 -8.48 -0.15 -0.86
N PHE A 57 -7.64 -1.02 -0.30
CA PHE A 57 -7.09 -2.17 -1.01
C PHE A 57 -8.15 -3.27 -1.11
N LYS A 58 -8.81 -3.59 0.00
CA LYS A 58 -9.84 -4.63 0.05
C LYS A 58 -10.99 -4.33 -0.91
N ASN A 59 -11.45 -3.08 -0.97
CA ASN A 59 -12.61 -2.74 -1.79
C ASN A 59 -12.32 -2.76 -3.31
N ARG A 60 -11.05 -2.62 -3.73
CA ARG A 60 -10.66 -2.74 -5.15
C ARG A 60 -10.29 -4.17 -5.56
N GLY A 61 -9.80 -4.98 -4.62
CA GLY A 61 -9.51 -6.39 -4.85
C GLY A 61 -10.74 -7.30 -4.72
N ALA A 62 -11.71 -6.94 -3.87
CA ALA A 62 -12.92 -7.74 -3.62
C ALA A 62 -13.83 -7.84 -4.85
N ASP A 63 -13.90 -6.80 -5.68
CA ASP A 63 -14.61 -6.81 -6.97
C ASP A 63 -14.07 -7.87 -7.95
N ARG A 64 -12.81 -8.31 -7.77
CA ARG A 64 -12.16 -9.31 -8.63
C ARG A 64 -12.19 -10.74 -8.08
N MET A 65 -12.83 -10.97 -6.93
CA MET A 65 -12.91 -12.28 -6.27
C MET A 65 -14.33 -12.85 -6.26
N GLU A 66 -15.09 -12.62 -7.33
CA GLU A 66 -16.31 -13.34 -7.68
C GLU A 66 -16.14 -13.96 -9.07
N ASN A 67 -15.56 -15.16 -9.13
CA ASN A 67 -15.76 -16.16 -10.20
C ASN A 67 -15.28 -17.53 -9.74
#